data_AF-A0A1S6EQF1-F1
#
_entry.id   AF-A0A1S6EQF1-F1
#
_cell.length_a   1.000
_cell.length_b   1.000
_cell.length_c   1.000
_cell.angle_alpha   90.00
_cell.angle_beta   90.00
_cell.angle_gamma   90.00
#
_symmetry.space_group_name_H-M   'P 1'
#
loop_
_entity.id
_entity.type
_entity.pdbx_description
1 polymer ?
#
loop_
_entity_poly.entity_id
_entity_poly.type
_entity_poly.pdbx_seq_one_letter_code
_entity_poly.pdbx_strand_id
1 'polypeptide(L)' 'MIPPDPAAPLLAAVRGLDLSSADGRAGIRCLLAEIERLSPGAVQQQAAALQLRALGCPPPAERS' A
#
# COMPACT_ATOMS: atom_id res chain seq x y z
N MET A 1 -6.23 11.86 25.08
CA MET A 1 -6.81 12.14 23.75
C MET A 1 -5.85 11.55 22.72
N ILE A 2 -6.27 10.53 21.98
CA ILE A 2 -5.44 9.97 20.89
C ILE A 2 -5.63 10.89 19.68
N PRO A 3 -4.55 11.41 19.06
CA PRO A 3 -4.68 12.22 17.86
C PRO A 3 -5.31 11.38 16.73
N PRO A 4 -6.15 11.98 15.86
CA PRO A 4 -6.76 11.24 14.76
C PRO A 4 -5.67 10.67 13.86
N ASP A 5 -5.84 9.42 13.43
CA ASP A 5 -4.95 8.77 12.49
C ASP A 5 -4.89 9.60 11.19
N PRO A 6 -3.72 10.18 10.84
CA PRO A 6 -3.60 11.01 9.64
C PRO A 6 -3.86 10.22 8.35
N ALA A 7 -3.76 8.89 8.37
CA ALA A 7 -4.01 8.04 7.23
C ALA A 7 -5.51 7.69 7.04
N ALA A 8 -6.38 7.96 8.02
CA ALA A 8 -7.78 7.55 7.95
C ALA A 8 -8.53 8.11 6.72
N PRO A 9 -8.39 9.39 6.32
CA PRO A 9 -9.02 9.90 5.11
C PRO A 9 -8.49 9.24 3.84
N LEU A 10 -7.18 8.97 3.79
CA LEU A 10 -6.54 8.32 2.65
C LEU A 10 -7.04 6.88 2.50
N LEU A 11 -7.17 6.15 3.61
CA LEU A 11 -7.71 4.80 3.63
C LEU A 11 -9.16 4.75 3.16
N ALA A 12 -9.98 5.72 3.56
CA ALA A 12 -11.37 5.83 3.09
C ALA A 12 -11.43 6.06 1.57
N ALA A 13 -10.58 6.93 1.02
CA ALA A 13 -10.50 7.18 -0.42
C ALA A 13 -10.05 5.92 -1.18
N VAL A 14 -9.03 5.22 -0.70
CA VAL A 14 -8.54 3.97 -1.32
C VAL A 14 -9.61 2.88 -1.32
N ARG A 15 -10.38 2.75 -0.23
CA ARG A 15 -11.50 1.78 -0.13
C ARG A 15 -12.63 2.06 -1.12
N GLY A 16 -12.78 3.31 -1.55
CA GLY A 16 -13.78 3.72 -2.53
C GLY A 16 -13.39 3.43 -3.98
N LEU A 17 -12.16 2.99 -4.26
CA LEU A 17 -11.72 2.69 -5.62
C LEU A 17 -12.31 1.37 -6.12
N ASP A 18 -13.14 1.44 -7.17
CA ASP A 18 -13.61 0.27 -7.88
C ASP A 18 -12.55 -0.23 -8.88
N LEU A 19 -11.80 -1.26 -8.49
CA LEU A 19 -10.76 -1.87 -9.32
C LEU A 19 -11.29 -2.62 -10.55
N SER A 20 -12.61 -2.89 -10.63
CA SER A 20 -13.23 -3.45 -11.83
C SER A 20 -13.38 -2.40 -12.95
N SER A 21 -13.45 -1.12 -12.59
CA SER A 21 -13.52 0.01 -13.52
C SER A 21 -12.15 0.43 -14.07
N ALA A 22 -12.15 1.07 -15.26
CA ALA A 22 -10.93 1.63 -15.83
C ALA A 22 -10.36 2.77 -14.95
N ASP A 23 -11.24 3.64 -14.47
CA ASP A 23 -10.86 4.80 -13.66
C ASP A 23 -10.31 4.40 -12.30
N GLY A 24 -10.89 3.40 -11.64
CA GLY A 24 -10.36 2.88 -10.39
C GLY A 24 -8.99 2.21 -10.56
N ARG A 25 -8.76 1.51 -11.69
CA ARG A 25 -7.41 1.00 -12.03
C ARG A 25 -6.42 2.12 -12.31
N ALA A 26 -6.84 3.20 -12.96
CA ALA A 26 -5.99 4.36 -13.19
C ALA A 26 -5.66 5.06 -11.86
N GLY A 27 -6.65 5.24 -10.99
CA GLY A 27 -6.50 5.83 -9.66
C GLY A 27 -5.51 5.06 -8.79
N ILE A 28 -5.65 3.73 -8.68
CA ILE A 28 -4.70 2.95 -7.86
C ILE A 28 -3.28 2.97 -8.44
N ARG A 29 -3.13 2.95 -9.78
CA ARG A 29 -1.81 3.06 -10.43
C ARG A 29 -1.16 4.41 -10.17
N CYS A 30 -1.94 5.49 -10.19
CA CYS A 30 -1.47 6.83 -9.85
C CYS A 30 -0.94 6.90 -8.41
N LEU A 31 -1.70 6.37 -7.45
CA LEU A 31 -1.29 6.33 -6.04
C LEU A 31 0.00 5.52 -5.84
N LEU A 32 0.10 4.33 -6.46
CA LEU A 32 1.32 3.51 -6.37
C LEU A 32 2.53 4.19 -7.02
N ALA A 33 2.34 4.87 -8.15
CA ALA A 33 3.41 5.63 -8.79
C ALA A 33 3.91 6.78 -7.90
N GLU A 34 3.01 7.46 -7.20
CA GLU A 34 3.38 8.53 -6.28
C GLU A 34 4.10 8.02 -5.03
N ILE A 35 3.68 6.88 -4.49
CA ILE A 35 4.40 6.20 -3.40
C ILE A 35 5.82 5.85 -3.84
N GLU A 36 5.97 5.25 -5.02
CA GLU A 36 7.28 4.87 -5.56
C GLU A 36 8.17 6.10 -5.84
N ARG A 37 7.59 7.21 -6.30
CA ARG A 37 8.30 8.47 -6.51
C ARG A 37 8.83 9.07 -5.20
N LEU A 38 8.05 8.98 -4.13
CA LEU A 38 8.40 9.51 -2.80
C LEU A 38 9.28 8.55 -1.99
N SER A 39 9.15 7.24 -2.22
CA SER A 39 9.85 6.18 -1.52
C SER A 39 10.18 5.03 -2.48
N PRO A 40 11.29 5.13 -3.23
CA PRO A 40 11.69 4.13 -4.20
C PRO A 40 11.84 2.74 -3.57
N GLY A 41 11.26 1.72 -4.20
CA GLY A 41 11.27 0.33 -3.80
C GLY A 41 10.22 -0.04 -2.75
N ALA A 42 9.49 0.92 -2.16
CA ALA A 42 8.53 0.63 -1.10
C ALA A 42 7.39 -0.28 -1.58
N VAL A 43 6.88 -0.07 -2.80
CA VAL A 43 5.81 -0.89 -3.37
C VAL A 43 6.30 -2.34 -3.59
N GLN A 44 7.52 -2.51 -4.10
CA GLN A 44 8.11 -3.83 -4.31
C GLN A 44 8.39 -4.57 -3.01
N GLN A 45 8.92 -3.88 -2.00
CA GLN A 45 9.16 -4.46 -0.67
C GLN A 45 7.86 -4.95 -0.04
N GLN A 46 6.79 -4.14 -0.13
CA GLN A 46 5.49 -4.53 0.39
C GLN A 46 4.88 -5.71 -0.38
N ALA A 47 5.02 -5.73 -1.71
CA ALA A 47 4.59 -6.86 -2.53
C ALA A 47 5.33 -8.16 -2.14
N ALA A 48 6.65 -8.09 -1.94
CA ALA A 48 7.45 -9.23 -1.47
C ALA A 48 7.02 -9.69 -0.07
N ALA A 49 6.76 -8.77 0.85
CA ALA A 49 6.27 -9.11 2.18
C ALA A 49 4.91 -9.84 2.14
N LEU A 50 3.99 -9.42 1.27
CA LEU A 50 2.71 -10.11 1.06
C LEU A 50 2.90 -11.50 0.46
N GLN A 51 3.79 -11.65 -0.53
CA GLN A 51 4.10 -12.94 -1.14
C GLN A 51 4.71 -13.92 -0.14
N LEU A 52 5.67 -13.47 0.68
CA LEU A 52 6.26 -14.27 1.74
C LEU A 52 5.21 -14.73 2.77
N ARG A 53 4.33 -13.83 3.21
CA ARG A 53 3.22 -14.17 4.11
C ARG A 53 2.28 -15.22 3.51
N ALA A 54 1.97 -15.12 2.23
CA ALA A 54 1.14 -16.10 1.53
C ALA A 54 1.78 -17.50 1.47
N LEU A 55 3.12 -17.56 1.50
CA LEU A 55 3.88 -18.81 1.57
C LEU A 55 4.11 -19.30 3.01
N GLY A 56 3.61 -18.59 4.02
CA GLY A 56 3.87 -18.90 5.43
C GLY A 56 5.27 -18.52 5.92
N CYS A 57 6.03 -17.75 5.14
CA CYS A 57 7.31 -17.21 5.55
C CYS A 57 7.12 -15.95 6.40
N PRO A 58 7.66 -15.88 7.63
CA PRO A 58 7.64 -14.64 8.41
C PRO A 58 8.45 -13.55 7.68
N PRO A 59 8.07 -12.26 7.81
CA PRO A 59 8.87 -11.18 7.26
C PRO A 59 10.28 -11.24 7.88
N PRO A 60 11.33 -10.86 7.13
CA PRO A 60 12.67 -10.77 7.71
C PRO A 60 12.59 -9.86 8.94
N ALA A 61 13.04 -10.37 10.09
CA ALA A 61 13.05 -9.61 11.33
C ALA A 61 13.69 -8.25 11.05
N GLU A 62 12.95 -7.16 11.32
CA GLU A 62 13.47 -5.80 11.25
C GLU A 62 14.75 -5.78 12.09
N ARG A 63 15.91 -5.74 11.42
CA ARG A 63 17.18 -5.57 12.10
C ARG A 63 17.18 -4.13 12.59
N SER A 64 16.87 -3.97 13.89
CA SER A 64 17.06 -2.73 14.65
C SER A 64 18.46 -2.15 14.46
#